data_AF-A0A964GCS6-F1
#
_entry.id   AF-A0A964GCS6-F1
#
_cell.length_a   1.000
_cell.length_b   1.000
_cell.length_c   1.000
_cell.angle_alpha   90.00
_cell.angle_beta   90.00
_cell.angle_gamma   90.00
#
_symmetry.space_group_name_H-M   'P 1'
#
loop_
_entity.id
_entity.type
_entity.pdbx_description
1 polymer ?
#
loop_
_entity_poly.entity_id
_entity_poly.type
_entity_poly.pdbx_seq_one_letter_code
_entity_poly.pdbx_strand_id
1 'polypeptide(L)' 'MIDLNSLPPVSQFILVLGFAIGIASLVFTLRYPIMLILMKYSPDYREFIKHSIVQKNKKSHAKNNIRYRKSP' A
#
# COMPACT_ATOMS: atom_id res chain seq x y z
N MET A 1 1.25 31.01 17.96
CA MET A 1 0.88 30.83 16.54
C MET A 1 2.18 30.70 15.78
N ILE A 2 2.45 29.59 15.10
CA ILE A 2 3.68 29.45 14.30
C ILE A 2 3.50 30.35 13.08
N ASP A 3 4.27 31.43 12.98
CA ASP A 3 4.19 32.37 11.87
C ASP A 3 4.99 31.84 10.68
N LEU A 4 4.30 31.04 9.84
CA LEU A 4 4.91 30.40 8.68
C LEU A 4 5.52 31.41 7.71
N ASN A 5 5.01 32.65 7.62
CA ASN A 5 5.50 33.66 6.68
C ASN A 5 6.84 34.29 7.07
N SER A 6 7.29 34.09 8.31
CA SER A 6 8.61 34.55 8.77
C SER A 6 9.74 33.56 8.44
N LEU A 7 9.41 32.35 7.99
CA LEU A 7 10.40 31.31 7.72
C LEU A 7 11.03 31.47 6.34
N PRO A 8 12.36 31.23 6.21
CA PRO A 8 13.01 31.15 4.92
C PRO A 8 12.29 30.16 4.00
N PRO A 9 12.10 30.47 2.70
CA PRO A 9 11.31 29.66 1.78
C PRO A 9 11.79 28.20 1.68
N VAL A 10 13.10 27.98 1.84
CA VAL A 10 13.70 26.64 1.90
C VAL A 10 13.17 25.83 3.09
N SER A 11 13.06 26.44 4.27
CA SER A 11 12.58 25.77 5.47
C SER A 11 11.08 25.48 5.42
N GLN A 12 10.28 26.35 4.80
CA GLN A 12 8.87 26.07 4.51
C GLN A 12 8.71 24.87 3.57
N PHE A 13 9.54 24.81 2.52
CA PHE A 13 9.51 23.70 1.56
C PHE A 13 9.87 22.36 2.23
N ILE A 14 10.93 22.33 3.03
CA ILE A 14 11.34 21.13 3.78
C ILE A 14 10.26 20.71 4.78
N LEU A 15 9.59 21.67 5.43
CA LEU A 15 8.50 21.39 6.37
C LEU A 15 7.32 20.72 5.67
N VAL A 16 6.88 21.27 4.53
CA VAL A 16 5.78 20.71 3.74
C VAL A 16 6.16 19.33 3.19
N LEU A 17 7.39 19.18 2.69
CA LEU A 17 7.87 17.92 2.13
C LEU A 17 7.99 16.83 3.21
N GLY A 18 8.58 17.16 4.36
CA GLY A 18 8.70 16.25 5.49
C GLY A 18 7.33 15.85 6.06
N PHE A 19 6.39 16.78 6.12
CA PHE A 19 5.02 16.49 6.54
C PHE A 19 4.28 15.57 5.55
N ALA A 20 4.41 15.83 4.24
CA ALA A 20 3.83 14.98 3.21
C ALA A 20 4.39 13.55 3.25
N ILE A 21 5.71 13.40 3.42
CA ILE A 21 6.36 12.09 3.57
C ILE A 21 5.90 11.41 4.86
N GLY A 22 5.77 12.15 5.96
CA GLY A 22 5.26 11.65 7.24
C GLY A 22 3.84 11.08 7.12
N ILE A 23 2.93 11.82 6.48
CA ILE A 23 1.56 11.35 6.22
C ILE A 23 1.58 10.11 5.32
N ALA A 24 2.34 10.14 4.23
CA ALA A 24 2.43 8.99 3.33
C ALA A 24 2.93 7.73 4.05
N SER A 25 3.93 7.87 4.92
CA SER A 25 4.44 6.79 5.78
C SER A 25 3.39 6.27 6.77
N LEU A 26 2.62 7.17 7.38
CA LEU A 26 1.53 6.81 8.29
C LEU A 26 0.42 6.02 7.57
N VAL A 27 0.03 6.44 6.38
CA VAL A 27 -0.96 5.73 5.56
C VAL A 27 -0.44 4.34 5.16
N PHE A 28 0.83 4.23 4.78
CA PHE A 28 1.43 2.97 4.40
C PHE A 28 1.50 1.98 5.57
N THR A 29 1.90 2.46 6.76
CA THR A 29 1.96 1.65 7.97
C THR A 29 0.58 1.23 8.47
N LEU A 30 -0.44 2.10 8.37
CA LEU A 30 -1.82 1.78 8.76
C LEU A 30 -2.54 0.85 7.79
N ARG A 31 -2.09 0.76 6.53
CA ARG A 31 -2.71 -0.12 5.53
C ARG A 31 -2.79 -1.57 5.99
N TYR A 32 -1.72 -2.09 6.58
CA TYR A 32 -1.64 -3.49 7.02
C TYR A 32 -2.57 -3.79 8.22
N PRO A 33 -2.52 -3.06 9.35
CA PRO A 33 -3.41 -3.30 10.47
C PRO A 33 -4.89 -3.08 10.11
N ILE A 34 -5.22 -2.10 9.25
CA ILE A 34 -6.59 -1.93 8.75
C ILE A 34 -7.08 -3.19 8.04
N MET A 35 -6.28 -3.73 7.11
CA MET A 35 -6.60 -4.95 6.38
C MET A 35 -6.75 -6.16 7.32
N LEU A 36 -5.91 -6.24 8.36
CA LEU A 36 -5.93 -7.30 9.36
C LEU A 36 -7.16 -7.23 10.28
N ILE A 37 -7.57 -6.02 10.67
CA ILE A 37 -8.82 -5.75 11.40
C ILE A 37 -10.01 -6.14 10.55
N LEU A 38 -10.08 -5.68 9.29
CA LEU A 38 -11.15 -6.03 8.36
C LEU A 38 -11.30 -7.56 8.18
N MET A 39 -10.18 -8.27 8.05
CA MET A 39 -10.17 -9.73 7.94
C MET A 39 -10.59 -10.43 9.24
N LYS A 40 -10.39 -9.80 10.40
CA LYS A 40 -10.78 -10.33 11.72
C LYS A 40 -12.28 -10.15 11.98
N TYR A 41 -12.86 -9.02 11.61
CA TYR A 41 -14.25 -8.67 11.95
C TYR A 41 -15.26 -8.98 10.83
N SER A 42 -14.85 -9.00 9.56
CA SER A 42 -15.75 -9.25 8.43
C SER A 42 -15.43 -10.58 7.73
N PRO A 43 -16.35 -11.57 7.78
CA PRO A 43 -16.19 -12.81 7.04
C PRO A 43 -16.25 -12.58 5.51
N ASP A 44 -17.08 -11.64 5.04
CA ASP A 44 -17.19 -11.28 3.62
C ASP A 44 -15.86 -10.74 3.07
N TYR A 45 -15.18 -9.91 3.86
CA TYR A 45 -13.86 -9.39 3.47
C TYR A 45 -12.83 -10.53 3.40
N ARG A 46 -12.90 -11.51 4.31
CA ARG A 46 -12.02 -12.68 4.29
C ARG A 46 -12.25 -13.55 3.05
N GLU A 47 -13.49 -13.75 2.63
CA GLU A 47 -13.81 -14.47 1.39
C GLU A 47 -13.33 -13.72 0.15
N PHE A 48 -13.53 -12.40 0.10
CA PHE A 48 -13.02 -11.55 -0.98
C PHE A 48 -11.49 -11.64 -1.13
N ILE A 49 -10.75 -11.59 -0.02
CA ILE A 49 -9.29 -11.76 0.01
C ILE A 49 -8.89 -13.14 -0.50
N LYS A 50 -9.58 -14.20 -0.06
CA LYS A 50 -9.32 -15.58 -0.49
C LYS A 50 -9.52 -15.72 -2.01
N HIS A 51 -10.61 -15.21 -2.56
CA HIS A 51 -10.86 -15.20 -4.01
C HIS A 51 -9.80 -14.42 -4.79
N SER A 52 -9.39 -13.26 -4.28
CA SER A 52 -8.35 -12.42 -4.88
C SER A 52 -6.99 -13.12 -4.90
N ILE A 53 -6.61 -13.80 -3.82
CA ILE A 53 -5.36 -14.58 -3.74
C ILE A 53 -5.40 -15.75 -4.71
N VAL A 54 -6.51 -16.49 -4.78
CA VAL A 54 -6.65 -17.64 -5.71
C VAL A 54 -6.54 -17.18 -7.17
N GLN A 55 -7.16 -16.07 -7.54
CA GLN A 55 -7.03 -15.52 -8.91
C GLN A 55 -5.60 -15.05 -9.22
N LYS A 56 -4.92 -14.41 -8.25
CA LYS A 56 -3.53 -13.98 -8.41
C LYS A 56 -2.59 -15.18 -8.59
N ASN A 57 -2.77 -16.23 -7.79
CA ASN A 57 -1.99 -17.46 -7.90
C ASN A 57 -2.25 -18.17 -9.24
N LYS A 58 -3.50 -18.24 -9.70
CA LYS A 58 -3.83 -18.78 -11.03
C LYS A 58 -3.12 -18.02 -12.16
N LYS A 59 -3.08 -16.68 -12.13
CA LYS A 59 -2.34 -15.87 -13.11
C LYS A 59 -0.84 -16.10 -13.06
N SER A 60 -0.26 -16.21 -11.87
CA SER A 60 1.17 -16.50 -11.70
C SER A 60 1.55 -17.90 -12.19
N HIS A 61 0.74 -18.92 -11.86
CA HIS A 61 0.93 -20.28 -12.36
C HIS A 61 0.75 -20.36 -13.87
N ALA A 62 -0.25 -19.66 -14.45
CA ALA A 62 -0.43 -19.59 -15.89
C ALA A 62 0.77 -18.93 -16.58
N LYS A 63 1.28 -17.82 -16.04
CA LYS A 63 2.47 -17.12 -16.58
C LYS A 63 3.72 -17.99 -16.53
N ASN A 64 3.93 -18.73 -15.44
CA ASN A 64 5.05 -19.66 -15.31
C ASN A 64 4.90 -20.84 -16.28
N ASN A 65 3.72 -21.43 -16.40
CA ASN A 65 3.48 -22.55 -17.31
C ASN A 65 3.72 -22.15 -18.78
N ILE A 66 3.34 -20.93 -19.17
CA ILE A 66 3.65 -20.37 -20.50
C ILE A 66 5.16 -20.15 -20.70
N ARG A 67 5.88 -19.73 -19.65
CA ARG A 67 7.34 -19.56 -19.71
C ARG A 67 8.05 -20.91 -19.88
N TYR A 68 7.64 -21.94 -19.14
CA TYR A 68 8.22 -23.29 -19.27
C TYR A 68 7.92 -23.95 -20.62
N ARG A 69 6.74 -23.67 -21.22
CA ARG A 69 6.35 -24.17 -22.55
C ARG A 69 7.06 -23.47 -23.72
N LYS A 70 7.75 -22.35 -23.47
CA LYS A 70 8.51 -21.57 -24.46
C LYS A 70 10.03 -21.73 -24.33
N SER A 71 10.50 -22.47 -23.33
CA SER A 71 11.90 -22.89 -23.24
C SER A 71 12.13 -24.02 -24.25
N PRO A 72 13.12 -23.90 -25.15
CA PRO A 72 13.42 -24.90 -26.18
C PRO A 72 13.90 -26.23 -25.59
#